data_AF-A0A5N6Z9I9-F1
#
_entry.id   AF-A0A5N6Z9I9-F1
#
_cell.length_a   1.000
_cell.length_b   1.000
_cell.length_c   1.000
_cell.angle_alpha   90.00
_cell.angle_beta   90.00
_cell.angle_gamma   90.00
#
_symmetry.space_group_name_H-M   'P 1'
#
loop_
_entity.id
_entity.type
_entity.pdbx_description
1 polymer ?
#
loop_
_entity_poly.entity_id
_entity_poly.type
_entity_poly.pdbx_seq_one_letter_code
_entity_poly.pdbx_strand_id
1 'polypeptide(L)'
;MSLQQGTDIVQCQHTTPPKDRFHTCTHPYHSRYSELNLPPLLFRMDAPTEQDLPDLNYLVENGQVARDHEGKEIWDYHFLPRYITSNPTGWLLEFWMRTDPRLTYRDVRARMPAPAHLKPAENALNMRRERDARRPLRLSCWTSRRGTPGRINKIDVERVEHWSFDQIRYNTTMAIVYADGGRGQPLHLTDHALATCPPTCYPLDYFLNQGRTDVPSARILHALELFFNLSERAKKLGLESWRQLPDSEWPENFKYHHSR
;
A
#
# COMPACT_ATOMS: atom_id res chain seq x y z
N MET A 1 -31.83 23.07 11.74
CA MET A 1 -32.42 21.72 11.66
C MET A 1 -31.29 20.73 11.82
N SER A 2 -31.30 20.03 12.96
CA SER A 2 -30.31 19.02 13.34
C SER A 2 -30.31 17.82 12.41
N LEU A 3 -29.11 17.34 12.06
CA LEU A 3 -28.86 15.94 11.79
C LEU A 3 -27.59 15.55 12.54
N GLN A 4 -27.76 15.22 13.82
CA GLN A 4 -26.87 14.27 14.48
C GLN A 4 -27.21 12.89 13.90
N GLN A 5 -26.31 12.32 13.12
CA GLN A 5 -26.29 10.88 12.89
C GLN A 5 -25.04 10.34 13.60
N GLY A 6 -25.22 10.06 14.89
CA GLY A 6 -24.33 9.14 15.59
C GLY A 6 -24.53 7.76 14.98
N THR A 7 -23.56 7.31 14.21
CA THR A 7 -23.43 5.88 13.95
C THR A 7 -22.84 5.30 15.22
N ASP A 8 -23.67 4.63 16.02
CA ASP A 8 -23.18 3.82 17.12
C ASP A 8 -22.27 2.74 16.52
N ILE A 9 -20.96 2.97 16.61
CA ILE A 9 -19.97 1.98 16.22
C ILE A 9 -20.08 0.89 17.28
N VAL A 10 -20.78 -0.19 16.95
CA VAL A 10 -20.85 -1.39 17.79
C VAL A 10 -19.42 -1.89 18.00
N GLN A 11 -18.85 -1.52 19.13
CA GLN A 11 -17.51 -1.93 19.53
C GLN A 11 -17.56 -3.44 19.75
N CYS A 12 -16.75 -4.20 19.01
CA CYS A 12 -16.74 -5.65 19.11
C CYS A 12 -16.22 -6.05 20.50
N GLN A 13 -17.11 -6.51 21.38
CA GLN A 13 -16.72 -6.90 22.74
C GLN A 13 -16.33 -8.38 22.76
N HIS A 14 -15.11 -8.65 23.21
CA HIS A 14 -14.58 -10.00 23.32
C HIS A 14 -13.97 -10.21 24.71
N THR A 15 -14.44 -11.24 25.41
CA THR A 15 -13.80 -11.75 26.63
C THR A 15 -12.81 -12.89 26.32
N THR A 16 -12.95 -13.50 25.15
CA THR A 16 -12.05 -14.55 24.61
C THR A 16 -11.89 -14.34 23.11
N PRO A 17 -10.81 -14.86 22.49
CA PRO A 17 -10.64 -14.80 21.05
C PRO A 17 -11.85 -15.38 20.30
N PRO A 18 -12.30 -14.76 19.20
CA PRO A 18 -13.38 -15.29 18.36
C PRO A 18 -13.10 -16.74 17.92
N LYS A 19 -14.12 -17.59 17.96
CA LYS A 19 -13.99 -18.98 17.48
C LYS A 19 -13.86 -19.04 15.95
N ASP A 20 -14.46 -18.09 15.24
CA ASP A 20 -14.33 -17.98 13.79
C ASP A 20 -13.01 -17.31 13.42
N ARG A 21 -12.14 -18.06 12.72
CA ARG A 21 -10.86 -17.58 12.21
C ARG A 21 -10.99 -16.51 11.12
N PHE A 22 -12.18 -16.29 10.59
CA PHE A 22 -12.46 -15.30 9.55
C PHE A 22 -13.04 -13.99 10.10
N HIS A 23 -13.16 -13.88 11.42
CA HIS A 23 -13.62 -12.67 12.09
C HIS A 23 -12.57 -11.55 12.04
N THR A 24 -13.01 -10.36 11.65
CA THR A 24 -12.28 -9.09 11.82
C THR A 24 -13.15 -8.15 12.64
N CYS A 25 -12.62 -7.57 13.71
CA CYS A 25 -13.38 -6.58 14.47
C CYS A 25 -13.59 -5.32 13.61
N THR A 26 -14.75 -4.68 13.76
CA THR A 26 -14.99 -3.36 13.20
C THR A 26 -14.04 -2.34 13.84
N HIS A 27 -13.47 -1.44 13.04
CA HIS A 27 -12.62 -0.35 13.53
C HIS A 27 -12.92 0.97 12.79
N PRO A 28 -13.14 2.10 13.50
CA PRO A 28 -13.56 3.37 12.90
C PRO A 28 -12.61 3.88 11.81
N TYR A 29 -11.31 3.60 11.95
CA TYR A 29 -10.28 4.07 11.03
C TYR A 29 -10.46 3.57 9.59
N HIS A 30 -11.09 2.41 9.41
CA HIS A 30 -11.24 1.80 8.09
C HIS A 30 -12.63 1.21 7.80
N SER A 31 -13.59 1.31 8.73
CA SER A 31 -14.94 0.78 8.56
C SER A 31 -15.72 1.41 7.40
N ARG A 32 -15.38 2.65 7.01
CA ARG A 32 -15.99 3.35 5.87
C ARG A 32 -15.44 2.92 4.50
N TYR A 33 -14.33 2.19 4.47
CA TYR A 33 -13.65 1.83 3.24
C TYR A 33 -14.06 0.43 2.77
N SER A 34 -14.03 0.24 1.46
CA SER A 34 -14.37 -1.02 0.79
C SER A 34 -13.66 -1.08 -0.57
N GLU A 35 -13.83 -2.18 -1.31
CA GLU A 35 -13.31 -2.27 -2.69
C GLU A 35 -13.93 -1.25 -3.65
N LEU A 36 -15.11 -0.72 -3.30
CA LEU A 36 -15.84 0.35 -4.01
C LEU A 36 -15.48 1.75 -3.50
N ASN A 37 -14.83 1.86 -2.34
CA ASN A 37 -14.46 3.13 -1.72
C ASN A 37 -13.10 2.95 -1.05
N LEU A 38 -12.05 3.02 -1.86
CA LEU A 38 -10.70 2.78 -1.38
C LEU A 38 -10.17 3.99 -0.60
N PRO A 39 -9.34 3.77 0.44
CA PRO A 39 -8.68 4.87 1.13
C PRO A 39 -7.73 5.62 0.19
N PRO A 40 -7.80 6.97 0.11
CA PRO A 40 -6.93 7.77 -0.76
C PRO A 40 -5.44 7.49 -0.57
N LEU A 41 -5.02 7.19 0.67
CA LEU A 41 -3.64 6.85 1.01
C LEU A 41 -3.04 5.72 0.15
N LEU A 42 -3.88 4.80 -0.35
CA LEU A 42 -3.42 3.74 -1.25
C LEU A 42 -2.79 4.31 -2.51
N PHE A 43 -3.36 5.37 -3.07
CA PHE A 43 -2.95 5.91 -4.37
C PHE A 43 -1.71 6.81 -4.30
N ARG A 44 -1.16 7.08 -3.11
CA ARG A 44 0.04 7.90 -2.98
C ARG A 44 1.29 7.11 -3.42
N MET A 45 2.11 7.67 -4.30
CA MET A 45 3.28 6.93 -4.83
C MET A 45 4.39 6.77 -3.79
N ASP A 46 4.80 7.86 -3.15
CA ASP A 46 5.85 7.89 -2.11
C ASP A 46 5.29 8.21 -0.74
N ALA A 47 5.87 7.59 0.29
CA ALA A 47 5.55 7.89 1.67
C ALA A 47 5.76 9.39 1.99
N PRO A 48 4.95 9.98 2.88
CA PRO A 48 5.24 11.28 3.47
C PRO A 48 6.67 11.33 4.04
N THR A 49 7.37 12.44 3.85
CA THR A 49 8.75 12.63 4.34
C THR A 49 8.81 12.68 5.86
N GLU A 50 7.78 13.25 6.47
CA GLU A 50 7.58 13.29 7.92
C GLU A 50 6.25 12.62 8.22
N GLN A 51 6.27 11.68 9.15
CA GLN A 51 5.07 11.10 9.72
C GLN A 51 5.10 11.35 11.21
N ASP A 52 4.16 12.14 11.70
CA ASP A 52 3.90 12.29 13.13
C ASP A 52 3.20 11.01 13.61
N LEU A 53 3.99 10.03 14.00
CA LEU A 53 3.52 8.73 14.45
C LEU A 53 3.43 8.71 15.98
N PRO A 54 2.32 8.23 16.55
CA PRO A 54 2.21 8.10 17.99
C PRO A 54 3.22 7.10 18.53
N ASP A 55 3.53 7.24 19.82
CA ASP A 55 4.31 6.27 20.56
C ASP A 55 3.68 4.88 20.48
N LEU A 56 4.49 3.90 20.14
CA LEU A 56 4.05 2.52 19.99
C LEU A 56 4.24 1.79 21.32
N ASN A 57 3.13 1.53 22.01
CA ASN A 57 3.08 0.79 23.26
C ASN A 57 2.47 -0.59 23.06
N TYR A 58 2.53 -1.46 24.07
CA TYR A 58 1.79 -2.70 24.03
C TYR A 58 0.29 -2.46 24.26
N LEU A 59 -0.53 -3.25 23.57
CA LEU A 59 -1.98 -3.25 23.71
C LEU A 59 -2.35 -3.72 25.12
N VAL A 60 -3.19 -2.93 25.81
CA VAL A 60 -3.66 -3.23 27.16
C VAL A 60 -5.16 -3.51 27.13
N GLU A 61 -5.56 -4.68 27.66
CA GLU A 61 -6.95 -5.11 27.79
C GLU A 61 -7.21 -5.46 29.25
N ASN A 62 -8.23 -4.88 29.87
CA ASN A 62 -8.58 -5.12 31.28
C ASN A 62 -7.41 -4.91 32.26
N GLY A 63 -6.56 -3.92 31.99
CA GLY A 63 -5.39 -3.60 32.81
C GLY A 63 -4.21 -4.57 32.66
N GLN A 64 -4.24 -5.47 31.67
CA GLN A 64 -3.17 -6.43 31.39
C GLN A 64 -2.68 -6.30 29.94
N VAL A 65 -1.41 -6.58 29.71
CA VAL A 65 -0.86 -6.60 28.35
C VAL A 65 -1.47 -7.75 27.56
N ALA A 66 -2.12 -7.41 26.45
CA ALA A 66 -2.69 -8.37 25.53
C ALA A 66 -1.59 -9.20 24.86
N ARG A 67 -1.82 -10.51 24.80
CA ARG A 67 -0.89 -11.48 24.22
C ARG A 67 -1.52 -12.21 23.05
N ASP A 68 -0.69 -12.60 22.11
CA ASP A 68 -1.09 -13.46 21.01
C ASP A 68 -1.20 -14.93 21.46
N HIS A 69 -1.53 -15.81 20.52
CA HIS A 69 -1.65 -17.26 20.75
C HIS A 69 -0.33 -17.95 21.17
N GLU A 70 0.82 -17.30 21.00
CA GLU A 70 2.14 -17.80 21.41
C GLU A 70 2.57 -17.19 22.76
N GLY A 71 1.70 -16.37 23.38
CA GLY A 71 1.99 -15.69 24.63
C GLY A 71 2.86 -14.44 24.48
N LYS A 72 3.10 -13.98 23.24
CA LYS A 72 3.89 -12.78 22.95
C LYS A 72 3.02 -11.53 23.03
N GLU A 73 3.58 -10.44 23.55
CA GLU A 73 2.92 -9.14 23.63
C GLU A 73 2.53 -8.60 22.24
N ILE A 74 1.36 -7.98 22.18
CA ILE A 74 0.81 -7.36 20.96
C ILE A 74 1.08 -5.86 21.01
N TRP A 75 1.71 -5.28 19.98
CA TRP A 75 1.85 -3.84 19.81
C TRP A 75 0.52 -3.16 19.53
N ASP A 76 0.24 -1.99 20.09
CA ASP A 76 -0.99 -1.22 19.92
C ASP A 76 -0.91 -0.23 18.75
N TYR A 77 -1.24 -0.73 17.55
CA TYR A 77 -1.49 0.16 16.42
C TYR A 77 -2.92 0.66 16.50
N HIS A 78 -3.11 1.95 16.83
CA HIS A 78 -4.41 2.60 17.02
C HIS A 78 -5.39 2.49 15.85
N PHE A 79 -4.92 2.09 14.66
CA PHE A 79 -5.73 1.93 13.45
C PHE A 79 -6.06 0.47 13.14
N LEU A 80 -5.45 -0.49 13.84
CA LEU A 80 -5.71 -1.91 13.64
C LEU A 80 -6.85 -2.39 14.55
N PRO A 81 -7.71 -3.28 14.04
CA PRO A 81 -8.70 -3.94 14.88
C PRO A 81 -8.00 -4.93 15.83
N ARG A 82 -8.69 -5.26 16.93
CA ARG A 82 -8.20 -6.23 17.92
C ARG A 82 -7.97 -7.61 17.32
N TYR A 83 -8.94 -8.10 16.55
CA TYR A 83 -8.86 -9.35 15.81
C TYR A 83 -8.93 -9.10 14.32
N ILE A 84 -8.09 -9.81 13.57
CA ILE A 84 -8.00 -9.73 12.10
C ILE A 84 -8.27 -11.12 11.55
N THR A 85 -9.10 -11.20 10.52
CA THR A 85 -9.34 -12.45 9.78
C THR A 85 -8.02 -13.11 9.35
N SER A 86 -7.97 -14.43 9.33
CA SER A 86 -6.86 -15.17 8.70
C SER A 86 -6.79 -14.99 7.17
N ASN A 87 -7.80 -14.35 6.57
CA ASN A 87 -7.90 -14.12 5.13
C ASN A 87 -8.16 -12.62 4.79
N PRO A 88 -7.31 -11.67 5.20
CA PRO A 88 -7.58 -10.24 4.99
C PRO A 88 -7.44 -9.85 3.52
N THR A 89 -8.19 -8.87 3.04
CA THR A 89 -8.08 -8.38 1.66
C THR A 89 -6.73 -7.68 1.43
N GLY A 90 -6.20 -7.77 0.20
CA GLY A 90 -4.89 -7.18 -0.10
C GLY A 90 -4.87 -5.66 0.00
N TRP A 91 -5.95 -4.98 -0.36
CA TRP A 91 -6.04 -3.51 -0.25
C TRP A 91 -6.03 -3.04 1.21
N LEU A 92 -6.68 -3.78 2.12
CA LEU A 92 -6.73 -3.42 3.53
C LEU A 92 -5.36 -3.63 4.19
N LEU A 93 -4.69 -4.74 3.86
CA LEU A 93 -3.30 -4.97 4.26
C LEU A 93 -2.36 -3.87 3.74
N GLU A 94 -2.51 -3.46 2.48
CA GLU A 94 -1.72 -2.39 1.89
C GLU A 94 -1.97 -1.05 2.60
N PHE A 95 -3.24 -0.75 2.88
CA PHE A 95 -3.63 0.47 3.59
C PHE A 95 -3.00 0.54 4.98
N TRP A 96 -3.17 -0.51 5.80
CA TRP A 96 -2.58 -0.58 7.14
C TRP A 96 -1.05 -0.42 7.13
N MET A 97 -0.38 -1.03 6.16
CA MET A 97 1.07 -0.94 6.04
C MET A 97 1.57 0.40 5.48
N ARG A 98 0.69 1.21 4.89
CA ARG A 98 0.98 2.60 4.51
C ARG A 98 0.69 3.57 5.66
N THR A 99 -0.28 3.24 6.51
CA THR A 99 -0.62 4.05 7.68
C THR A 99 0.55 4.18 8.66
N ASP A 100 1.26 3.08 8.94
CA ASP A 100 2.46 3.10 9.79
C ASP A 100 3.52 2.14 9.24
N PRO A 101 4.69 2.66 8.80
CA PRO A 101 5.75 1.84 8.19
C PRO A 101 6.44 0.89 9.20
N ARG A 102 6.21 1.07 10.50
CA ARG A 102 6.70 0.15 11.54
C ARG A 102 5.91 -1.16 11.57
N LEU A 103 4.70 -1.18 10.99
CA LEU A 103 3.83 -2.37 10.98
C LEU A 103 4.44 -3.52 10.16
N THR A 104 4.51 -4.70 10.77
CA THR A 104 4.97 -5.92 10.10
C THR A 104 3.84 -6.94 9.88
N TYR A 105 4.06 -7.92 9.00
CA TYR A 105 3.14 -9.04 8.86
C TYR A 105 3.02 -9.87 10.14
N ARG A 106 4.04 -9.87 10.99
CA ARG A 106 3.99 -10.56 12.29
C ARG A 106 2.96 -9.91 13.20
N ASP A 107 2.87 -8.58 13.21
CA ASP A 107 1.92 -7.84 14.05
C ASP A 107 0.47 -8.03 13.59
N VAL A 108 0.26 -8.16 12.27
CA VAL A 108 -1.03 -8.56 11.70
C VAL A 108 -1.38 -10.00 12.08
N ARG A 109 -0.42 -10.93 11.96
CA ARG A 109 -0.61 -12.35 12.31
C ARG A 109 -0.86 -12.56 13.81
N ALA A 110 -0.28 -11.72 14.68
CA ALA A 110 -0.49 -11.75 16.12
C ALA A 110 -1.96 -11.52 16.51
N ARG A 111 -2.70 -10.77 15.67
CA ARG A 111 -4.13 -10.47 15.83
C ARG A 111 -5.06 -11.49 15.19
N MET A 112 -4.54 -12.51 14.51
CA MET A 112 -5.39 -13.53 13.89
C MET A 112 -5.86 -14.54 14.94
N PRO A 113 -7.18 -14.78 15.10
CA PRO A 113 -7.71 -15.72 16.10
C PRO A 113 -7.54 -17.20 15.70
N ALA A 114 -6.83 -17.48 14.60
CA ALA A 114 -6.54 -18.83 14.14
C ALA A 114 -5.36 -19.47 14.90
N PRO A 115 -5.32 -20.81 15.06
CA PRO A 115 -4.11 -21.54 15.42
C PRO A 115 -2.94 -21.30 14.44
N ALA A 116 -1.69 -21.42 14.91
CA ALA A 116 -0.48 -21.12 14.13
C ALA A 116 -0.44 -21.83 12.76
N HIS A 117 -0.79 -23.11 12.71
CA HIS A 117 -0.79 -23.94 11.49
C HIS A 117 -1.87 -23.54 10.47
N LEU A 118 -2.85 -22.72 10.88
CA LEU A 118 -3.92 -22.21 10.01
C LEU A 118 -3.71 -20.73 9.64
N LYS A 119 -2.70 -20.05 10.22
CA LYS A 119 -2.36 -18.68 9.84
C LYS A 119 -1.60 -18.68 8.51
N PRO A 120 -1.90 -17.75 7.60
CA PRO A 120 -1.09 -17.59 6.40
C PRO A 120 0.35 -17.23 6.77
N ALA A 121 1.30 -17.74 5.98
CA ALA A 121 2.68 -17.30 6.04
C ALA A 121 2.80 -15.83 5.64
N GLU A 122 3.83 -15.13 6.11
CA GLU A 122 4.06 -13.71 5.79
C GLU A 122 4.21 -13.48 4.28
N ASN A 123 4.86 -14.40 3.57
CA ASN A 123 4.98 -14.32 2.11
C ASN A 123 3.61 -14.41 1.42
N ALA A 124 2.67 -15.19 1.96
CA ALA A 124 1.32 -15.27 1.41
C ALA A 124 0.56 -13.95 1.56
N LEU A 125 0.73 -13.25 2.69
CA LEU A 125 0.19 -11.90 2.90
C LEU A 125 0.84 -10.86 1.97
N ASN A 126 2.16 -10.96 1.74
CA ASN A 126 2.85 -10.12 0.77
C ASN A 126 2.35 -10.35 -0.67
N MET A 127 2.28 -11.62 -1.11
CA MET A 127 1.82 -11.95 -2.46
C MET A 127 0.36 -11.52 -2.68
N ARG A 128 -0.45 -11.54 -1.62
CA ARG A 128 -1.81 -11.02 -1.66
C ARG A 128 -1.87 -9.50 -1.89
N ARG A 129 -1.06 -8.72 -1.16
CA ARG A 129 -0.95 -7.27 -1.40
C ARG A 129 -0.50 -6.97 -2.83
N GLU A 130 0.45 -7.73 -3.35
CA GLU A 130 0.88 -7.58 -4.75
C GLU A 130 -0.26 -7.85 -5.74
N ARG A 131 -0.97 -8.96 -5.58
CA ARG A 131 -2.03 -9.38 -6.50
C ARG A 131 -3.29 -8.50 -6.42
N ASP A 132 -3.74 -8.19 -5.21
CA ASP A 132 -5.09 -7.62 -4.98
C ASP A 132 -5.07 -6.10 -4.76
N ALA A 133 -3.89 -5.47 -4.66
CA ALA A 133 -3.77 -4.02 -4.47
C ALA A 133 -2.69 -3.39 -5.35
N ARG A 134 -1.42 -3.79 -5.18
CA ARG A 134 -0.30 -3.08 -5.81
C ARG A 134 -0.29 -3.21 -7.33
N ARG A 135 -0.54 -4.40 -7.88
CA ARG A 135 -0.57 -4.59 -9.33
C ARG A 135 -1.78 -3.90 -9.98
N PRO A 136 -3.03 -4.11 -9.52
CA PRO A 136 -4.19 -3.40 -10.08
C PRO A 136 -4.11 -1.88 -9.97
N LEU A 137 -3.65 -1.35 -8.83
CA LEU A 137 -3.61 0.10 -8.58
C LEU A 137 -2.24 0.73 -8.94
N ARG A 138 -1.33 -0.06 -9.52
CA ARG A 138 0.04 0.33 -9.92
C ARG A 138 0.84 0.97 -8.79
N LEU A 139 0.66 0.48 -7.56
CA LEU A 139 1.26 1.06 -6.37
C LEU A 139 2.72 0.69 -6.24
N SER A 140 3.53 1.69 -5.91
CA SER A 140 4.91 1.50 -5.50
C SER A 140 4.98 0.87 -4.09
N CYS A 141 6.03 0.09 -3.81
CA CYS A 141 6.28 -0.39 -2.46
C CYS A 141 7.01 0.69 -1.65
N TRP A 142 6.42 1.17 -0.56
CA TRP A 142 7.06 2.17 0.31
C TRP A 142 8.21 1.60 1.14
N THR A 143 8.13 0.31 1.49
CA THR A 143 9.18 -0.33 2.28
C THR A 143 10.26 -0.89 1.36
N SER A 144 11.51 -0.44 1.56
CA SER A 144 12.67 -1.11 0.98
C SER A 144 12.81 -2.47 1.66
N ARG A 145 12.70 -3.57 0.91
CA ARG A 145 12.96 -4.90 1.48
C ARG A 145 14.41 -4.96 1.97
N ARG A 146 14.60 -5.42 3.21
CA ARG A 146 15.86 -5.91 3.82
C ARG A 146 17.14 -5.52 3.07
N GLY A 147 17.77 -4.44 3.55
CA GLY A 147 19.24 -4.35 3.53
C GLY A 147 19.89 -3.35 2.58
N THR A 148 19.17 -2.68 1.68
CA THR A 148 19.79 -1.59 0.90
C THR A 148 18.79 -0.52 0.51
N PRO A 149 18.85 0.67 1.13
CA PRO A 149 18.16 1.85 0.62
C PRO A 149 18.55 2.05 -0.86
N GLY A 150 17.56 2.22 -1.73
CA GLY A 150 17.79 2.48 -3.16
C GLY A 150 17.96 1.24 -4.05
N ARG A 151 17.80 0.01 -3.55
CA ARG A 151 17.70 -1.17 -4.43
C ARG A 151 16.38 -1.15 -5.19
N ILE A 152 16.44 -0.72 -6.44
CA ILE A 152 15.33 -0.85 -7.41
C ILE A 152 15.24 -2.31 -7.84
N ASN A 153 14.03 -2.87 -7.98
CA ASN A 153 13.81 -4.18 -8.57
C ASN A 153 13.06 -4.05 -9.91
N LYS A 154 13.00 -5.13 -10.70
CA LYS A 154 12.26 -5.17 -11.97
C LYS A 154 10.84 -4.61 -11.84
N ILE A 155 10.14 -4.97 -10.76
CA ILE A 155 8.77 -4.52 -10.51
C ILE A 155 8.66 -3.00 -10.32
N ASP A 156 9.70 -2.32 -9.84
CA ASP A 156 9.69 -0.87 -9.69
C ASP A 156 9.82 -0.19 -11.06
N VAL A 157 10.64 -0.75 -11.95
CA VAL A 157 10.75 -0.33 -13.36
C VAL A 157 9.42 -0.55 -14.10
N GLU A 158 8.80 -1.71 -13.92
CA GLU A 158 7.48 -2.01 -14.50
C GLU A 158 6.39 -1.04 -14.02
N ARG A 159 6.49 -0.50 -12.79
CA ARG A 159 5.52 0.46 -12.26
C ARG A 159 5.72 1.85 -12.84
N VAL A 160 6.96 2.37 -12.88
CA VAL A 160 7.24 3.71 -13.42
C VAL A 160 6.94 3.82 -14.92
N GLU A 161 7.08 2.72 -15.67
CA GLU A 161 6.68 2.63 -17.09
C GLU A 161 5.22 3.06 -17.33
N HIS A 162 4.35 2.91 -16.31
CA HIS A 162 2.91 3.17 -16.42
C HIS A 162 2.47 4.50 -15.83
N TRP A 163 3.39 5.32 -15.32
CA TRP A 163 3.08 6.59 -14.68
C TRP A 163 3.32 7.76 -15.63
N SER A 164 2.36 8.69 -15.68
CA SER A 164 2.56 9.94 -16.41
C SER A 164 3.44 10.92 -15.62
N PHE A 165 3.97 11.92 -16.33
CA PHE A 165 4.69 13.03 -15.71
C PHE A 165 3.86 13.71 -14.61
N ASP A 166 2.58 14.00 -14.87
CA ASP A 166 1.71 14.65 -13.90
C ASP A 166 1.37 13.74 -12.71
N GLN A 167 1.22 12.43 -12.92
CA GLN A 167 1.06 11.47 -11.82
C GLN A 167 2.27 11.49 -10.88
N ILE A 168 3.49 11.52 -11.44
CA ILE A 168 4.73 11.65 -10.67
C ILE A 168 4.78 13.01 -9.95
N ARG A 169 4.47 14.10 -10.67
CA ARG A 169 4.45 15.48 -10.15
C ARG A 169 3.49 15.65 -8.98
N TYR A 170 2.33 15.01 -9.01
CA TYR A 170 1.30 15.05 -7.97
C TYR A 170 1.38 13.85 -7.01
N ASN A 171 2.47 13.07 -7.04
CA ASN A 171 2.75 11.96 -6.14
C ASN A 171 1.60 10.93 -6.05
N THR A 172 0.96 10.59 -7.18
CA THR A 172 -0.29 9.83 -7.18
C THR A 172 -0.43 8.85 -8.33
N THR A 173 -0.97 7.66 -8.06
CA THR A 173 -1.38 6.70 -9.08
C THR A 173 -2.81 6.92 -9.57
N MET A 174 -3.54 7.88 -9.00
CA MET A 174 -4.86 8.31 -9.49
C MET A 174 -4.79 8.81 -10.94
N ALA A 175 -5.91 8.75 -11.65
CA ALA A 175 -5.99 9.35 -12.97
C ALA A 175 -5.97 10.88 -12.83
N ILE A 176 -5.30 11.55 -13.77
CA ILE A 176 -5.31 13.01 -13.89
C ILE A 176 -6.37 13.39 -14.91
N VAL A 177 -7.31 14.24 -14.52
CA VAL A 177 -8.32 14.80 -15.42
C VAL A 177 -7.83 16.14 -15.95
N TYR A 178 -7.88 16.31 -17.27
CA TYR A 178 -7.42 17.51 -17.97
C TYR A 178 -8.59 18.29 -18.56
N ALA A 179 -8.44 19.61 -18.70
CA ALA A 179 -9.52 20.51 -19.15
C ALA A 179 -10.08 20.22 -20.56
N ASP A 180 -9.32 19.56 -21.42
CA ASP A 180 -9.65 19.32 -22.84
C ASP A 180 -9.64 17.83 -23.22
N GLY A 181 -9.77 16.93 -22.24
CA GLY A 181 -9.76 15.49 -22.48
C GLY A 181 -8.37 14.88 -22.73
N GLY A 182 -7.28 15.60 -22.46
CA GLY A 182 -5.96 14.97 -22.27
C GLY A 182 -4.72 15.75 -22.74
N ARG A 183 -4.84 17.02 -23.14
CA ARG A 183 -3.72 17.86 -23.64
C ARG A 183 -3.60 19.23 -22.95
N GLY A 184 -4.56 19.58 -22.10
CA GLY A 184 -4.69 20.86 -21.44
C GLY A 184 -4.12 20.84 -20.04
N GLN A 185 -4.49 21.83 -19.23
CA GLN A 185 -4.04 21.90 -17.85
C GLN A 185 -4.69 20.79 -17.00
N PRO A 186 -3.93 20.13 -16.11
CA PRO A 186 -4.50 19.27 -15.06
C PRO A 186 -5.52 20.03 -14.23
N LEU A 187 -6.66 19.40 -13.93
CA LEU A 187 -7.75 19.99 -13.14
C LEU A 187 -7.89 19.36 -11.76
N HIS A 188 -8.00 18.03 -11.72
CA HIS A 188 -8.22 17.27 -10.49
C HIS A 188 -7.77 15.81 -10.65
N LEU A 189 -7.68 15.11 -9.53
CA LEU A 189 -7.41 13.68 -9.47
C LEU A 189 -8.73 12.91 -9.41
N THR A 190 -8.78 11.75 -10.03
CA THR A 190 -9.88 10.79 -9.86
C THR A 190 -9.35 9.43 -9.42
N ASP A 191 -9.96 8.89 -8.38
CA ASP A 191 -9.67 7.52 -7.98
C ASP A 191 -10.14 6.52 -9.06
N HIS A 192 -9.62 5.30 -8.96
CA HIS A 192 -10.14 4.16 -9.69
C HIS A 192 -10.32 3.05 -8.67
N ALA A 193 -11.57 2.66 -8.44
CA ALA A 193 -11.88 1.57 -7.53
C ALA A 193 -11.50 0.21 -8.13
N LEU A 194 -11.36 -0.81 -7.28
CA LEU A 194 -11.12 -2.19 -7.72
C LEU A 194 -12.40 -2.84 -8.28
N ALA A 195 -13.54 -2.18 -8.13
CA ALA A 195 -14.84 -2.55 -8.67
C ALA A 195 -15.57 -1.32 -9.23
N THR A 196 -16.53 -1.51 -10.14
CA THR A 196 -17.20 -0.42 -10.85
C THR A 196 -18.00 0.47 -9.90
N CYS A 197 -17.54 1.70 -9.69
CA CYS A 197 -18.26 2.77 -9.01
C CYS A 197 -17.94 4.12 -9.66
N PRO A 198 -18.78 5.15 -9.46
CA PRO A 198 -18.41 6.51 -9.85
C PRO A 198 -17.13 6.94 -9.13
N PRO A 199 -16.15 7.54 -9.82
CA PRO A 199 -14.91 7.95 -9.20
C PRO A 199 -15.11 9.16 -8.29
N THR A 200 -14.32 9.23 -7.22
CA THR A 200 -14.24 10.40 -6.34
C THR A 200 -13.19 11.37 -6.86
N CYS A 201 -13.52 12.67 -6.85
CA CYS A 201 -12.58 13.72 -7.25
C CYS A 201 -11.81 14.28 -6.05
N TYR A 202 -10.52 14.54 -6.25
CA TYR A 202 -9.63 15.15 -5.26
C TYR A 202 -8.87 16.33 -5.88
N PRO A 203 -8.48 17.35 -5.10
CA PRO A 203 -7.62 18.41 -5.60
C PRO A 203 -6.25 17.86 -6.00
N LEU A 204 -5.58 18.51 -6.96
CA LEU A 204 -4.29 18.04 -7.50
C LEU A 204 -3.19 17.94 -6.43
N ASP A 205 -3.23 18.81 -5.43
CA ASP A 205 -2.26 18.88 -4.35
C ASP A 205 -2.56 17.94 -3.18
N TYR A 206 -3.59 17.08 -3.27
CA TYR A 206 -4.04 16.21 -2.17
C TYR A 206 -2.92 15.34 -1.56
N PHE A 207 -1.97 14.89 -2.38
CA PHE A 207 -0.85 14.03 -1.95
C PHE A 207 0.48 14.77 -1.77
N LEU A 208 0.48 16.10 -1.93
CA LEU A 208 1.65 16.95 -1.71
C LEU A 208 1.71 17.37 -0.24
N ASN A 209 2.90 17.31 0.36
CA ASN A 209 3.11 17.67 1.77
C ASN A 209 2.93 19.18 1.96
N GLN A 210 1.72 19.61 2.35
CA GLN A 210 1.41 20.99 2.77
C GLN A 210 1.83 22.07 1.74
N GLY A 211 1.59 21.81 0.45
CA GLY A 211 1.88 22.76 -0.62
C GLY A 211 3.36 22.83 -1.04
N ARG A 212 4.24 22.00 -0.47
CA ARG A 212 5.57 21.77 -1.04
C ARG A 212 5.40 20.88 -2.27
N THR A 213 5.97 21.31 -3.39
CA THR A 213 6.19 20.42 -4.55
C THR A 213 7.16 19.33 -4.11
N ASP A 214 6.61 18.25 -3.57
CA ASP A 214 7.38 17.06 -3.26
C ASP A 214 8.01 16.57 -4.57
N VAL A 215 9.33 16.73 -4.66
CA VAL A 215 10.13 16.10 -5.72
C VAL A 215 9.93 14.59 -5.57
N PRO A 216 9.74 13.83 -6.65
CA PRO A 216 9.70 12.37 -6.56
C PRO A 216 10.91 11.90 -5.75
N SER A 217 10.71 10.92 -4.86
CA SER A 217 11.81 10.45 -4.02
C SER A 217 12.98 9.96 -4.88
N ALA A 218 14.18 9.92 -4.29
CA ALA A 218 15.35 9.34 -4.94
C ALA A 218 15.09 7.93 -5.50
N ARG A 219 14.19 7.16 -4.87
CA ARG A 219 13.76 5.84 -5.35
C ARG A 219 12.98 5.93 -6.65
N ILE A 220 12.00 6.83 -6.76
CA ILE A 220 11.24 7.03 -8.01
C ILE A 220 12.17 7.56 -9.11
N LEU A 221 13.03 8.53 -8.79
CA LEU A 221 14.00 9.08 -9.74
C LEU A 221 14.94 8.00 -10.28
N HIS A 222 15.49 7.15 -9.42
CA HIS A 222 16.36 6.05 -9.85
C HIS A 222 15.59 5.00 -10.68
N ALA A 223 14.36 4.67 -10.31
CA ALA A 223 13.53 3.77 -11.11
C ALA A 223 13.25 4.34 -12.51
N LEU A 224 12.97 5.65 -12.61
CA LEU A 224 12.77 6.34 -13.89
C LEU A 224 14.05 6.36 -14.74
N GLU A 225 15.18 6.71 -14.14
CA GLU A 225 16.47 6.71 -14.83
C GLU A 225 16.79 5.32 -15.39
N LEU A 226 16.59 4.28 -14.58
CA LEU A 226 16.81 2.90 -15.02
C LEU A 226 15.83 2.50 -16.15
N PHE A 227 14.56 2.89 -16.05
CA PHE A 227 13.57 2.66 -17.11
C PHE A 227 14.01 3.30 -18.43
N PHE A 228 14.45 4.56 -18.42
CA PHE A 228 14.93 5.24 -19.63
C PHE A 228 16.19 4.58 -20.20
N ASN A 229 17.16 4.24 -19.35
CA ASN A 229 18.39 3.57 -19.77
C ASN A 229 18.11 2.21 -20.44
N LEU A 230 17.22 1.40 -19.85
CA LEU A 230 16.84 0.10 -20.42
C LEU A 230 16.03 0.28 -21.72
N SER A 231 15.15 1.28 -21.79
CA SER A 231 14.36 1.57 -22.99
C SER A 231 15.25 2.03 -24.15
N GLU A 232 16.21 2.92 -23.89
CA GLU A 232 17.19 3.35 -24.88
C GLU A 232 18.10 2.19 -25.32
N ARG A 233 18.46 1.29 -24.41
CA ARG A 233 19.24 0.09 -24.76
C ARG A 233 18.45 -0.85 -25.67
N ALA A 234 17.18 -1.11 -25.36
CA ALA A 234 16.31 -1.92 -26.20
C ALA A 234 16.16 -1.33 -27.60
N LYS A 235 15.94 -0.02 -27.68
CA LYS A 235 15.87 0.71 -28.96
C LYS A 235 17.15 0.56 -29.78
N LYS A 236 18.33 0.67 -29.16
CA LYS A 236 19.63 0.45 -29.82
C LYS A 236 19.82 -0.97 -30.35
N LEU A 237 19.18 -1.95 -29.72
CA LEU A 237 19.19 -3.35 -30.15
C LEU A 237 18.04 -3.71 -31.11
N GLY A 238 17.21 -2.74 -31.50
CA GLY A 238 16.06 -2.96 -32.38
C GLY A 238 14.91 -3.74 -31.72
N LEU A 239 14.81 -3.71 -30.40
CA LEU A 239 13.76 -4.37 -29.63
C LEU A 239 12.57 -3.42 -29.39
N GLU A 240 11.37 -3.99 -29.28
CA GLU A 240 10.13 -3.22 -29.07
C GLU A 240 9.97 -2.73 -27.62
N SER A 241 10.57 -3.46 -26.68
CA SER A 241 10.44 -3.18 -25.25
C SER A 241 11.73 -3.54 -24.51
N TRP A 242 12.04 -2.76 -23.48
CA TRP A 242 13.10 -3.07 -22.50
C TRP A 242 12.94 -4.45 -21.86
N ARG A 243 11.72 -4.99 -21.82
CA ARG A 243 11.43 -6.33 -21.28
C ARG A 243 12.03 -7.46 -22.12
N GLN A 244 12.37 -7.19 -23.38
CA GLN A 244 12.97 -8.13 -24.32
C GLN A 244 14.50 -8.11 -24.29
N LEU A 245 15.12 -7.27 -23.44
CA LEU A 245 16.56 -7.24 -23.29
C LEU A 245 17.09 -8.62 -22.89
N PRO A 246 18.21 -9.09 -23.45
CA PRO A 246 18.84 -10.34 -23.02
C PRO A 246 19.45 -10.18 -21.63
N ASP A 247 19.52 -11.27 -20.85
CA ASP A 247 19.97 -11.25 -19.44
C ASP A 247 21.32 -10.56 -19.20
N SER A 248 22.22 -10.56 -20.19
CA SER A 248 23.50 -9.85 -20.13
C SER A 248 23.36 -8.34 -19.92
N GLU A 249 22.27 -7.75 -20.41
CA GLU A 249 21.97 -6.31 -20.37
C GLU A 249 21.21 -5.89 -19.11
N TRP A 250 20.74 -6.86 -18.32
CA TRP A 250 19.97 -6.57 -17.12
C TRP A 250 20.92 -6.10 -16.00
N PRO A 251 20.46 -5.22 -15.11
CA PRO A 251 21.17 -4.92 -13.87
C PRO A 251 21.41 -6.20 -13.05
N GLU A 252 22.58 -6.33 -12.42
CA GLU A 252 22.96 -7.53 -11.64
C GLU A 252 21.91 -7.91 -10.58
N ASN A 253 21.31 -6.93 -9.92
CA ASN A 253 20.25 -7.12 -8.94
C ASN A 253 18.95 -7.71 -9.52
N PHE A 254 18.77 -7.74 -10.84
CA PHE A 254 17.63 -8.37 -11.51
C PHE A 254 17.93 -9.81 -11.96
N LYS A 255 19.20 -10.14 -12.24
CA LYS A 255 19.63 -11.45 -12.76
C LYS A 255 19.33 -12.61 -11.80
N TYR A 256 19.30 -12.34 -10.50
CA TYR A 256 18.99 -13.35 -9.46
C TYR A 256 17.50 -13.70 -9.30
N HIS A 257 16.60 -13.15 -10.13
CA HIS A 257 15.17 -13.48 -10.09
C HIS A 257 14.76 -14.60 -11.06
N HIS A 258 15.68 -15.09 -11.91
CA HIS A 258 15.48 -16.30 -12.72
C HIS A 258 16.13 -17.51 -12.05
N SER A 259 15.53 -17.98 -10.96
CA SER A 259 15.86 -19.27 -10.35
C SER A 259 14.65 -19.82 -9.60
N ARG A 260 13.78 -20.49 -10.38
CA ARG A 260 12.70 -21.44 -10.06
C ARG A 260 11.35 -21.05 -10.65
#